data_AF-A0A0D0PPJ2-F1
#
_entry.id   AF-A0A0D0PPJ2-F1
#
_cell.length_a   1.000
_cell.length_b   1.000
_cell.length_c   1.000
_cell.angle_alpha   90.00
_cell.angle_beta   90.00
_cell.angle_gamma   90.00
#
_symmetry.space_group_name_H-M   'P 1'
#
loop_
_entity.id
_entity.type
_entity.pdbx_description
1 polymer ?
#
loop_
_entity_poly.entity_id
_entity_poly.type
_entity_poly.pdbx_seq_one_letter_code
_entity_poly.pdbx_strand_id
1 'polypeptide(L)'
;MKRQHASGPWEIEEVYADQEAYSRRVMAAAGFPVFGWEHRAGGLPGRDVLAEFGVNNGELGWVEVRSGDWNSADGPYVTVRTYCPDAELTEPLPDLEDVVEDERDRVYEHLGIDEGDTPGGVRALREWITVDGDPRALQIHEDRRPGAGTVWAGRLWMDGATVTVTGRGVSPGAIELRRIADFEQYIIGRTALMRTLAARQPAAPAPAPEPTPGELGLRAHRELVEQGIARATAMAAQLRAGRSARLPRHLRGEDRRIRWESTVRQQMWLASETQDEADVAVTSMVNHLGRLAHHVDWLTGTAEGAAAVEEVVRYTVFASEVPSLPAQRAWERLWAGGTPELPSGTEDAWLTAWEQWRIERTQHRSRR
;
A
#
# COMPACT_ATOMS: atom_id res chain seq x y z
N MET A 1 13.55 27.86 -0.61
CA MET A 1 13.66 27.15 -1.91
C MET A 1 12.35 27.33 -2.67
N LYS A 2 12.37 28.08 -3.78
CA LYS A 2 11.19 28.35 -4.59
C LYS A 2 10.81 27.08 -5.35
N ARG A 3 9.66 26.46 -5.05
CA ARG A 3 9.04 25.46 -5.91
C ARG A 3 8.62 26.17 -7.20
N GLN A 4 9.31 25.88 -8.30
CA GLN A 4 8.85 26.24 -9.63
C GLN A 4 7.63 25.37 -9.95
N HIS A 5 6.44 25.96 -9.82
CA HIS A 5 5.23 25.44 -10.45
C HIS A 5 5.04 26.17 -11.77
N ALA A 6 5.24 25.46 -12.87
CA ALA A 6 4.54 25.62 -14.16
C ALA A 6 5.17 24.66 -15.18
N SER A 7 4.86 23.36 -15.10
CA SER A 7 5.26 22.40 -16.12
C SER A 7 4.36 22.50 -17.34
N GLY A 8 4.93 22.99 -18.45
CA GLY A 8 4.23 23.04 -19.73
C GLY A 8 4.07 21.64 -20.34
N PRO A 9 3.17 21.45 -21.32
CA PRO A 9 2.99 20.17 -22.02
C PRO A 9 4.29 19.62 -22.65
N TRP A 10 5.19 20.52 -23.04
CA TRP A 10 6.48 20.18 -23.62
C TRP A 10 7.44 19.49 -22.64
N GLU A 11 7.41 19.85 -21.35
CA GLU A 11 8.26 19.23 -20.32
C GLU A 11 7.82 17.79 -20.02
N ILE A 12 6.52 17.50 -20.10
CA ILE A 12 5.98 16.15 -19.86
C ILE A 12 6.36 15.19 -21.01
N GLU A 13 6.32 15.67 -22.25
CA GLU A 13 6.71 14.85 -23.41
C GLU A 13 8.21 14.55 -23.42
N GLU A 14 9.06 15.49 -22.99
CA GLU A 14 10.49 15.25 -22.77
C GLU A 14 10.73 14.18 -21.69
N VAL A 15 10.01 14.25 -20.56
CA VAL A 15 10.08 13.24 -19.49
C VAL A 15 9.70 11.84 -20.01
N TYR A 16 8.66 11.75 -20.83
CA TYR A 16 8.28 10.46 -21.44
C TYR A 16 9.33 9.96 -22.43
N ALA A 17 9.88 10.83 -23.29
CA ALA A 17 10.93 10.44 -24.22
C ALA A 17 12.20 9.96 -23.50
N ASP A 18 12.61 10.63 -22.42
CA ASP A 18 13.73 10.23 -21.59
C ASP A 18 13.48 8.88 -20.90
N GLN A 19 12.26 8.67 -20.40
CA GLN A 19 11.85 7.40 -19.81
C GLN A 19 11.92 6.26 -20.83
N GLU A 20 11.42 6.47 -22.05
CA GLU A 20 11.51 5.47 -23.12
C GLU A 20 12.96 5.19 -23.50
N ALA A 21 13.79 6.22 -23.66
CA ALA A 21 15.22 6.06 -23.96
C ALA A 21 15.95 5.29 -22.85
N TYR A 22 15.62 5.55 -21.59
CA TYR A 22 16.13 4.80 -20.45
C TYR A 22 15.68 3.33 -20.51
N SER A 23 14.38 3.06 -20.70
CA SER A 23 13.86 1.70 -20.83
C SER A 23 14.51 0.94 -21.99
N ARG A 24 14.70 1.57 -23.15
CA ARG A 24 15.41 0.96 -24.29
C ARG A 24 16.83 0.54 -23.91
N ARG A 25 17.59 1.42 -23.23
CA ARG A 25 18.95 1.10 -22.78
C ARG A 25 18.97 -0.07 -21.79
N VAL A 26 18.07 -0.08 -20.81
CA VAL A 26 18.01 -1.13 -19.79
C VAL A 26 17.60 -2.47 -20.41
N MET A 27 16.57 -2.50 -21.26
CA MET A 27 16.11 -3.73 -21.91
C MET A 27 17.13 -4.28 -22.92
N ALA A 28 17.87 -3.41 -23.63
CA ALA A 28 18.95 -3.83 -24.50
C ALA A 28 20.13 -4.48 -23.75
N ALA A 29 20.27 -4.17 -22.45
CA ALA A 29 21.28 -4.76 -21.56
C ALA A 29 20.78 -6.02 -20.82
N ALA A 30 19.57 -6.51 -21.11
CA ALA A 30 19.03 -7.70 -20.45
C ALA A 30 19.87 -8.94 -20.77
N GLY A 31 20.52 -9.50 -19.75
CA GLY A 31 21.37 -10.68 -19.86
C GLY A 31 20.63 -12.02 -19.81
N PHE A 32 19.30 -12.02 -19.84
CA PHE A 32 18.45 -13.20 -19.69
C PHE A 32 17.19 -13.08 -20.58
N PRO A 33 16.57 -14.20 -20.99
CA PRO A 33 15.35 -14.16 -21.79
C PRO A 33 14.20 -13.59 -20.96
N VAL A 34 13.42 -12.69 -21.56
CA VAL A 34 12.17 -12.18 -20.97
C VAL A 34 11.00 -12.75 -21.75
N PHE A 35 9.95 -13.13 -21.03
CA PHE A 35 8.77 -13.75 -21.61
C PHE A 35 7.57 -12.80 -21.58
N GLY A 36 6.71 -12.92 -22.58
CA GLY A 36 5.44 -12.22 -22.68
C GLY A 36 4.35 -13.14 -23.18
N TRP A 37 3.09 -12.74 -22.96
CA TRP A 37 1.94 -13.48 -23.47
C TRP A 37 1.70 -13.15 -24.94
N GLU A 38 1.73 -14.15 -25.81
CA GLU A 38 1.34 -13.99 -27.21
C GLU A 38 -0.16 -14.25 -27.37
N HIS A 39 -0.93 -13.19 -27.61
CA HIS A 39 -2.40 -13.25 -27.76
C HIS A 39 -2.89 -12.90 -29.16
N ARG A 40 -1.97 -12.87 -30.14
CA ARG A 40 -2.15 -12.30 -31.51
C ARG A 40 -3.27 -12.93 -32.35
N ALA A 41 -3.93 -13.99 -31.92
CA ALA A 41 -5.01 -14.61 -32.67
C ALA A 41 -6.42 -14.01 -32.41
N GLY A 42 -6.60 -13.10 -31.45
CA GLY A 42 -7.94 -12.80 -30.92
C GLY A 42 -8.52 -11.39 -31.11
N GLY A 43 -7.74 -10.39 -31.54
CA GLY A 43 -8.23 -9.01 -31.56
C GLY A 43 -8.62 -8.47 -30.17
N LEU A 44 -7.97 -8.99 -29.11
CA LEU A 44 -8.28 -8.61 -27.75
C LEU A 44 -7.99 -7.11 -27.53
N PRO A 45 -8.91 -6.37 -26.89
CA PRO A 45 -8.67 -4.99 -26.52
C PRO A 45 -7.53 -4.93 -25.49
N GLY A 46 -6.57 -4.02 -25.70
CA GLY A 46 -5.41 -3.91 -24.82
C GLY A 46 -4.12 -3.60 -25.57
N ARG A 47 -3.15 -3.02 -24.87
CA ARG A 47 -1.78 -2.85 -25.39
C ARG A 47 -0.84 -3.66 -24.51
N ASP A 48 0.18 -4.22 -25.14
CA ASP A 48 1.32 -4.81 -24.46
C ASP A 48 2.14 -3.69 -23.80
N VAL A 49 2.49 -3.82 -22.53
CA VAL A 49 3.12 -2.76 -21.73
C VAL A 49 4.29 -3.30 -20.93
N LEU A 50 5.41 -2.59 -20.93
CA LEU A 50 6.50 -2.75 -19.96
C LEU A 50 6.07 -2.11 -18.64
N ALA A 51 5.56 -2.94 -17.74
CA ALA A 51 4.92 -2.49 -16.51
C ALA A 51 5.92 -2.01 -15.47
N GLU A 52 6.96 -2.81 -15.24
CA GLU A 52 7.96 -2.53 -14.22
C GLU A 52 9.22 -3.36 -14.49
N PHE A 53 10.34 -2.95 -13.91
CA PHE A 53 11.57 -3.73 -13.88
C PHE A 53 12.42 -3.30 -12.69
N GLY A 54 13.14 -4.24 -12.10
CA GLY A 54 14.05 -4.00 -10.98
C GLY A 54 15.50 -3.97 -11.44
N VAL A 55 16.28 -3.00 -10.96
CA VAL A 55 17.73 -2.93 -11.20
C VAL A 55 18.46 -3.04 -9.85
N ASN A 56 19.27 -4.08 -9.69
CA ASN A 56 20.03 -4.36 -8.48
C ASN A 56 21.52 -4.25 -8.81
N ASN A 57 22.26 -3.40 -8.08
CA ASN A 57 23.69 -3.14 -8.33
C ASN A 57 24.03 -2.75 -9.78
N GLY A 58 23.12 -2.08 -10.47
CA GLY A 58 23.28 -1.66 -11.87
C GLY A 58 22.94 -2.74 -12.90
N GLU A 59 22.55 -3.94 -12.47
CA GLU A 59 22.13 -5.04 -13.32
C GLU A 59 20.62 -5.27 -13.25
N LEU A 60 20.02 -5.69 -14.35
CA LEU A 60 18.59 -5.97 -14.43
C LEU A 60 18.27 -7.25 -13.65
N GLY A 61 17.52 -7.11 -12.55
CA GLY A 61 17.14 -8.23 -11.69
C GLY A 61 15.83 -8.92 -12.11
N TRP A 62 14.89 -8.17 -12.69
CA TRP A 62 13.63 -8.73 -13.21
C TRP A 62 12.94 -7.74 -14.14
N VAL A 63 12.06 -8.27 -15.00
CA VAL A 63 11.22 -7.51 -15.93
C VAL A 63 9.78 -7.99 -15.82
N GLU A 64 8.84 -7.05 -15.73
CA GLU A 64 7.40 -7.33 -15.76
C GLU A 64 6.76 -6.70 -17.00
N VAL A 65 6.07 -7.54 -17.76
CA VAL A 65 5.22 -7.12 -18.88
C VAL A 65 3.76 -7.44 -18.60
N ARG A 66 2.87 -6.60 -19.11
CA ARG A 66 1.42 -6.74 -19.00
C ARG A 66 0.80 -6.76 -20.38
N SER A 67 -0.20 -7.60 -20.58
CA SER A 67 -0.91 -7.77 -21.84
C SER A 67 -2.41 -7.93 -21.61
N GLY A 68 -3.23 -7.47 -22.56
CA GLY A 68 -4.69 -7.50 -22.49
C GLY A 68 -5.33 -6.20 -21.96
N ASP A 69 -6.59 -6.30 -21.54
CA ASP A 69 -7.40 -5.17 -21.09
C ASP A 69 -7.19 -4.88 -19.61
N TRP A 70 -6.20 -4.05 -19.33
CA TRP A 70 -5.90 -3.56 -17.99
C TRP A 70 -6.93 -2.55 -17.46
N ASN A 71 -7.88 -2.09 -18.28
CA ASN A 71 -8.99 -1.24 -17.85
C ASN A 71 -10.25 -2.03 -17.46
N SER A 72 -10.26 -3.33 -17.73
CA SER A 72 -11.32 -4.23 -17.32
C SER A 72 -11.03 -4.80 -15.93
N ALA A 73 -12.07 -4.83 -15.09
CA ALA A 73 -12.03 -5.53 -13.81
C ALA A 73 -12.10 -7.05 -14.00
N ASP A 74 -12.60 -7.52 -15.14
CA ASP A 74 -12.81 -8.95 -15.44
C ASP A 74 -11.74 -9.52 -16.38
N GLY A 75 -10.85 -8.68 -16.92
CA GLY A 75 -9.88 -9.07 -17.95
C GLY A 75 -10.49 -9.08 -19.37
N PRO A 76 -9.86 -9.76 -20.35
CA PRO A 76 -8.69 -10.63 -20.18
C PRO A 76 -7.42 -9.82 -19.90
N TYR A 77 -6.68 -10.20 -18.88
CA TYR A 77 -5.45 -9.52 -18.45
C TYR A 77 -4.42 -10.53 -17.97
N VAL A 78 -3.17 -10.36 -18.41
CA VAL A 78 -2.03 -11.19 -18.02
C VAL A 78 -0.84 -10.34 -17.65
N THR A 79 -0.21 -10.68 -16.54
CA THR A 79 1.10 -10.17 -16.13
C THR A 79 2.11 -11.30 -16.20
N VAL A 80 3.27 -11.05 -16.81
CA VAL A 80 4.40 -11.97 -16.84
C VAL A 80 5.59 -11.25 -16.24
N ARG A 81 6.11 -11.75 -15.13
CA ARG A 81 7.33 -11.26 -14.49
C ARG A 81 8.42 -12.30 -14.64
N THR A 82 9.48 -11.94 -15.35
CA THR A 82 10.67 -12.78 -15.53
C THR A 82 11.80 -12.26 -14.65
N TYR A 83 12.30 -13.11 -13.77
CA TYR A 83 13.43 -12.82 -12.90
C TYR A 83 14.73 -13.28 -13.55
N CYS A 84 15.81 -12.56 -13.30
CA CYS A 84 17.13 -12.99 -13.73
C CYS A 84 17.48 -14.35 -13.07
N PRO A 85 18.40 -15.12 -13.68
CA PRO A 85 18.94 -16.29 -13.02
C PRO A 85 19.44 -15.96 -11.62
N ASP A 86 19.22 -16.89 -10.69
CA ASP A 86 19.63 -16.80 -9.29
C ASP A 86 19.04 -15.63 -8.48
N ALA A 87 17.99 -14.95 -8.99
CA ALA A 87 17.31 -13.88 -8.25
C ALA A 87 16.87 -14.32 -6.84
N GLU A 88 16.41 -15.56 -6.70
CA GLU A 88 15.94 -16.15 -5.44
C GLU A 88 17.04 -16.27 -4.37
N LEU A 89 18.32 -16.27 -4.78
CA LEU A 89 19.46 -16.28 -3.85
C LEU A 89 19.72 -14.91 -3.23
N THR A 90 19.28 -13.84 -3.91
CA THR A 90 19.51 -12.46 -3.50
C THR A 90 18.33 -11.94 -2.68
N GLU A 91 17.11 -12.26 -3.10
CA GLU A 91 15.88 -11.84 -2.44
C GLU A 91 14.81 -12.94 -2.59
N PRO A 92 14.05 -13.26 -1.54
CA PRO A 92 12.94 -14.20 -1.65
C PRO A 92 11.90 -13.66 -2.64
N LEU A 93 11.46 -14.52 -3.58
CA LEU A 93 10.41 -14.14 -4.51
C LEU A 93 9.06 -14.01 -3.79
N PRO A 94 8.17 -13.10 -4.23
CA PRO A 94 6.84 -12.96 -3.66
C PRO A 94 6.05 -14.27 -3.68
N ASP A 95 5.27 -14.56 -2.65
CA ASP A 95 4.39 -15.72 -2.66
C ASP A 95 3.32 -15.59 -3.74
N LEU A 96 2.87 -16.73 -4.32
CA LEU A 96 1.84 -16.69 -5.37
C LEU A 96 0.51 -16.10 -4.87
N GLU A 97 0.22 -16.25 -3.58
CA GLU A 97 -0.94 -15.60 -2.95
C GLU A 97 -0.81 -14.07 -2.95
N ASP A 98 0.38 -13.54 -2.63
CA ASP A 98 0.64 -12.11 -2.65
C ASP A 98 0.52 -11.54 -4.07
N VAL A 99 0.97 -12.30 -5.07
CA VAL A 99 0.87 -11.95 -6.50
C VAL A 99 -0.60 -11.93 -6.97
N VAL A 100 -1.43 -12.86 -6.49
CA VAL A 100 -2.88 -12.83 -6.74
C VAL A 100 -3.50 -11.58 -6.11
N GLU A 101 -3.14 -11.26 -4.87
CA GLU A 101 -3.65 -10.05 -4.21
C GLU A 101 -3.14 -8.76 -4.89
N ASP A 102 -1.92 -8.73 -5.44
CA ASP A 102 -1.40 -7.58 -6.21
C ASP A 102 -2.28 -7.27 -7.42
N GLU A 103 -2.80 -8.30 -8.09
CA GLU A 103 -3.73 -8.10 -9.20
C GLU A 103 -5.11 -7.62 -8.76
N ARG A 104 -5.54 -7.93 -7.53
CA ARG A 104 -6.76 -7.33 -6.96
C ARG A 104 -6.54 -5.89 -6.52
N ASP A 105 -5.37 -5.62 -5.95
CA ASP A 105 -4.95 -4.27 -5.59
C ASP A 105 -4.86 -3.38 -6.82
N ARG A 106 -4.37 -3.90 -7.95
CA ARG A 106 -4.41 -3.20 -9.24
C ARG A 106 -5.82 -2.76 -9.61
N VAL A 107 -6.82 -3.63 -9.47
CA VAL A 107 -8.23 -3.30 -9.79
C VAL A 107 -8.76 -2.20 -8.88
N TYR A 108 -8.45 -2.26 -7.59
CA TYR A 108 -8.82 -1.21 -6.66
C TYR A 108 -8.12 0.12 -6.97
N GLU A 109 -6.80 0.12 -7.12
CA GLU A 109 -6.00 1.32 -7.30
C GLU A 109 -6.25 1.99 -8.67
N HIS A 110 -6.45 1.21 -9.72
CA HIS A 110 -6.63 1.75 -11.08
C HIS A 110 -8.10 1.98 -11.48
N LEU A 111 -9.04 1.20 -10.93
CA LEU A 111 -10.46 1.25 -11.31
C LEU A 111 -11.38 1.68 -10.16
N GLY A 112 -10.88 1.79 -8.93
CA GLY A 112 -11.69 2.15 -7.75
C GLY A 112 -12.65 1.06 -7.30
N ILE A 113 -12.47 -0.18 -7.78
CA ILE A 113 -13.37 -1.30 -7.47
C ILE A 113 -12.77 -2.12 -6.34
N ASP A 114 -13.44 -2.12 -5.19
CA ASP A 114 -13.05 -2.94 -4.05
C ASP A 114 -13.64 -4.36 -4.17
N GLU A 115 -12.78 -5.34 -4.47
CA GLU A 115 -13.12 -6.77 -4.52
C GLU A 115 -13.05 -7.44 -3.13
N GLY A 116 -12.96 -6.66 -2.06
CA GLY A 116 -13.00 -7.04 -0.65
C GLY A 116 -11.65 -7.45 -0.07
N ASP A 117 -11.42 -7.27 1.23
CA ASP A 117 -10.16 -7.64 1.90
C ASP A 117 -10.18 -9.07 2.51
N THR A 118 -11.26 -9.83 2.30
CA THR A 118 -11.35 -11.21 2.81
C THR A 118 -10.31 -12.10 2.14
N PRO A 119 -9.56 -12.93 2.90
CA PRO A 119 -8.65 -13.90 2.32
C PRO A 119 -9.41 -14.74 1.30
N GLY A 120 -9.01 -14.63 0.04
CA GLY A 120 -9.47 -15.53 -0.99
C GLY A 120 -9.20 -16.97 -0.58
N GLY A 121 -10.11 -17.89 -0.91
CA GLY A 121 -9.85 -19.31 -0.74
C GLY A 121 -8.87 -19.76 -1.81
N VAL A 122 -7.60 -19.36 -1.67
CA VAL A 122 -6.57 -19.65 -2.67
C VAL A 122 -6.40 -21.16 -2.76
N ARG A 123 -6.71 -21.70 -3.93
CA ARG A 123 -6.61 -23.12 -4.21
C ARG A 123 -5.35 -23.38 -5.04
N ALA A 124 -4.49 -24.24 -4.51
CA ALA A 124 -3.39 -24.80 -5.29
C ALA A 124 -3.92 -25.80 -6.32
N LEU A 125 -3.63 -25.58 -7.60
CA LEU A 125 -4.00 -26.45 -8.71
C LEU A 125 -2.79 -26.78 -9.57
N ARG A 126 -2.86 -27.91 -10.27
CA ARG A 126 -1.89 -28.26 -11.31
C ARG A 126 -2.56 -28.02 -12.66
N GLU A 127 -2.03 -27.06 -13.39
CA GLU A 127 -2.54 -26.65 -14.70
C GLU A 127 -1.41 -26.70 -15.74
N TRP A 128 -1.76 -26.41 -16.99
CA TRP A 128 -0.83 -26.36 -18.10
C TRP A 128 -0.88 -24.99 -18.77
N ILE A 129 0.28 -24.47 -19.15
CA ILE A 129 0.43 -23.33 -20.06
C ILE A 129 1.25 -23.77 -21.26
N THR A 130 1.19 -23.06 -22.37
CA THR A 130 2.08 -23.29 -23.52
C THR A 130 3.26 -22.33 -23.47
N VAL A 131 4.46 -22.81 -23.78
CA VAL A 131 5.68 -22.00 -23.84
C VAL A 131 6.40 -22.35 -25.13
N ASP A 132 6.55 -21.39 -26.03
CA ASP A 132 7.18 -21.58 -27.34
C ASP A 132 6.60 -22.81 -28.09
N GLY A 133 5.30 -23.05 -27.94
CA GLY A 133 4.57 -24.19 -28.52
C GLY A 133 4.51 -25.46 -27.67
N ASP A 134 5.32 -25.57 -26.60
CA ASP A 134 5.37 -26.75 -25.73
C ASP A 134 4.51 -26.61 -24.47
N PRO A 135 3.67 -27.60 -24.12
CA PRO A 135 2.91 -27.58 -22.88
C PRO A 135 3.82 -27.77 -21.65
N ARG A 136 3.67 -26.89 -20.66
CA ARG A 136 4.39 -26.92 -19.39
C ARG A 136 3.40 -26.97 -18.23
N ALA A 137 3.57 -27.96 -17.36
CA ALA A 137 2.81 -28.03 -16.13
C ALA A 137 3.33 -26.98 -15.15
N LEU A 138 2.43 -26.30 -14.46
CA LEU A 138 2.77 -25.42 -13.35
C LEU A 138 1.77 -25.59 -12.21
N GLN A 139 2.23 -25.28 -11.00
CA GLN A 139 1.34 -25.08 -9.88
C GLN A 139 0.80 -23.64 -9.94
N ILE A 140 -0.51 -23.50 -9.90
CA ILE A 140 -1.17 -22.21 -9.80
C ILE A 140 -1.87 -22.07 -8.45
N HIS A 141 -2.00 -20.83 -8.01
CA HIS A 141 -2.79 -20.39 -6.88
C HIS A 141 -3.96 -19.61 -7.47
N GLU A 142 -5.16 -20.18 -7.40
CA GLU A 142 -6.38 -19.59 -7.95
C GLU A 142 -7.24 -19.02 -6.81
N ASP A 143 -7.68 -17.77 -6.96
CA ASP A 143 -8.65 -17.13 -6.08
C ASP A 143 -9.95 -16.80 -6.83
N ARG A 144 -11.06 -17.31 -6.31
CA ARG A 144 -12.42 -17.07 -6.80
C ARG A 144 -13.25 -16.45 -5.70
N ARG A 145 -13.72 -15.23 -5.94
CA ARG A 145 -14.55 -14.49 -4.99
C ARG A 145 -15.93 -14.21 -5.59
N PRO A 146 -17.01 -14.31 -4.82
CA PRO A 146 -18.33 -13.93 -5.29
C PRO A 146 -18.35 -12.46 -5.74
N GLY A 147 -18.82 -12.20 -6.96
CA GLY A 147 -18.93 -10.84 -7.51
C GLY A 147 -17.62 -10.21 -8.01
N ALA A 148 -16.52 -10.97 -8.03
CA ALA A 148 -15.24 -10.52 -8.58
C ALA A 148 -14.69 -11.51 -9.61
N GLY A 149 -13.82 -11.02 -10.49
CA GLY A 149 -13.14 -11.84 -11.47
C GLY A 149 -12.28 -12.94 -10.82
N THR A 150 -12.16 -14.08 -11.50
CA THR A 150 -11.19 -15.12 -11.12
C THR A 150 -9.78 -14.62 -11.41
N VAL A 151 -8.91 -14.72 -10.42
CA VAL A 151 -7.49 -14.38 -10.53
C VAL A 151 -6.68 -15.61 -10.20
N TRP A 152 -5.62 -15.86 -10.95
CA TRP A 152 -4.66 -16.91 -10.61
C TRP A 152 -3.23 -16.43 -10.82
N ALA A 153 -2.31 -16.98 -10.05
CA ALA A 153 -0.88 -16.81 -10.26
C ALA A 153 -0.18 -18.16 -10.29
N GLY A 154 0.84 -18.31 -11.11
CA GLY A 154 1.65 -19.51 -11.20
C GLY A 154 3.12 -19.20 -11.42
N ARG A 155 3.99 -20.13 -11.05
CA ARG A 155 5.43 -20.00 -11.22
C ARG A 155 6.00 -21.18 -11.98
N LEU A 156 6.99 -20.89 -12.81
CA LEU A 156 7.70 -21.85 -13.63
C LEU A 156 9.17 -21.47 -13.75
N TRP A 157 10.01 -22.47 -14.00
CA TRP A 157 11.43 -22.31 -14.26
C TRP A 157 11.73 -22.64 -15.72
N MET A 158 12.37 -21.72 -16.44
CA MET A 158 12.67 -21.87 -17.86
C MET A 158 13.90 -21.07 -18.26
N ASP A 159 14.78 -21.68 -19.06
CA ASP A 159 16.01 -21.04 -19.57
C ASP A 159 16.87 -20.38 -18.48
N GLY A 160 16.89 -20.98 -17.29
CA GLY A 160 17.64 -20.46 -16.14
C GLY A 160 16.95 -19.29 -15.42
N ALA A 161 15.76 -18.88 -15.85
CA ALA A 161 14.98 -17.80 -15.26
C ALA A 161 13.74 -18.35 -14.52
N THR A 162 13.39 -17.71 -13.41
CA THR A 162 12.07 -17.88 -12.78
C THR A 162 11.06 -16.97 -13.47
N VAL A 163 9.92 -17.51 -13.88
CA VAL A 163 8.82 -16.73 -14.47
C VAL A 163 7.58 -16.90 -13.60
N THR A 164 7.03 -15.77 -13.16
CA THR A 164 5.73 -15.70 -12.49
C THR A 164 4.71 -15.16 -13.47
N VAL A 165 3.58 -15.86 -13.60
CA VAL A 165 2.48 -15.50 -14.50
C VAL A 165 1.24 -15.26 -13.66
N THR A 166 0.57 -14.14 -13.87
CA THR A 166 -0.70 -13.80 -13.23
C THR A 166 -1.75 -13.60 -14.31
N GLY A 167 -2.88 -14.29 -14.20
CA GLY A 167 -3.97 -14.19 -15.16
C GLY A 167 -5.28 -13.78 -14.49
N ARG A 168 -6.05 -12.95 -15.18
CA ARG A 168 -7.42 -12.55 -14.83
C ARG A 168 -8.29 -12.63 -16.08
N GLY A 169 -9.46 -13.27 -15.96
CA GLY A 169 -10.38 -13.44 -17.10
C GLY A 169 -9.86 -14.36 -18.20
N VAL A 170 -8.77 -15.08 -17.95
CA VAL A 170 -8.12 -15.99 -18.89
C VAL A 170 -7.83 -17.30 -18.17
N SER A 171 -8.07 -18.43 -18.82
CA SER A 171 -7.66 -19.73 -18.28
C SER A 171 -6.16 -19.93 -18.47
N PRO A 172 -5.46 -20.63 -17.55
CA PRO A 172 -4.05 -20.97 -17.72
C PRO A 172 -3.75 -21.65 -19.07
N GLY A 173 -4.61 -22.59 -19.49
CA GLY A 173 -4.45 -23.29 -20.77
C GLY A 173 -4.60 -22.42 -22.02
N ALA A 174 -5.07 -21.18 -21.90
CA ALA A 174 -5.12 -20.20 -22.99
C ALA A 174 -3.86 -19.32 -23.06
N ILE A 175 -2.91 -19.49 -22.14
CA ILE A 175 -1.68 -18.72 -22.10
C ILE A 175 -0.61 -19.40 -22.95
N GLU A 176 -0.15 -18.68 -23.98
CA GLU A 176 1.06 -18.98 -24.71
C GLU A 176 2.13 -17.94 -24.34
N LEU A 177 3.16 -18.38 -23.62
CA LEU A 177 4.33 -17.56 -23.36
C LEU A 177 5.31 -17.70 -24.52
N ARG A 178 5.86 -16.57 -24.96
CA ARG A 178 6.97 -16.52 -25.90
C ARG A 178 8.05 -15.59 -25.41
N ARG A 179 9.28 -15.88 -25.83
CA ARG A 179 10.41 -14.96 -25.62
C ARG A 179 10.16 -13.65 -26.38
N ILE A 180 10.36 -12.53 -25.70
CA ILE A 180 10.25 -11.19 -26.28
C ILE A 180 11.56 -10.90 -27.01
N ALA A 181 11.49 -10.84 -28.34
CA ALA A 181 12.64 -10.47 -29.17
C ALA A 181 12.79 -8.94 -29.33
N ASP A 182 11.68 -8.21 -29.21
CA ASP A 182 11.62 -6.76 -29.38
C ASP A 182 10.71 -6.13 -28.32
N PHE A 183 11.28 -5.23 -27.52
CA PHE A 183 10.60 -4.54 -26.44
C PHE A 183 9.90 -3.25 -26.87
N GLU A 184 10.10 -2.79 -28.11
CA GLU A 184 9.64 -1.46 -28.53
C GLU A 184 8.13 -1.29 -28.32
N GLN A 185 7.33 -2.31 -28.66
CA GLN A 185 5.89 -2.28 -28.44
C GLN A 185 5.50 -2.14 -26.95
N TYR A 186 6.25 -2.79 -26.05
CA TYR A 186 6.01 -2.76 -24.61
C TYR A 186 6.42 -1.41 -24.01
N ILE A 187 7.55 -0.84 -24.48
CA ILE A 187 8.05 0.47 -24.05
C ILE A 187 7.07 1.58 -24.45
N ILE A 188 6.64 1.61 -25.72
CA ILE A 188 5.60 2.55 -26.18
C ILE A 188 4.29 2.34 -25.41
N GLY A 189 3.95 1.08 -25.14
CA GLY A 189 2.81 0.72 -24.31
C GLY A 189 2.88 1.33 -22.91
N ARG A 190 4.05 1.34 -22.26
CA ARG A 190 4.28 1.97 -20.96
C ARG A 190 3.98 3.46 -21.00
N THR A 191 4.48 4.17 -22.00
CA THR A 191 4.19 5.60 -22.14
C THR A 191 2.69 5.86 -22.32
N ALA A 192 2.02 5.05 -23.13
CA ALA A 192 0.56 5.15 -23.32
C ALA A 192 -0.23 4.87 -22.03
N LEU A 193 0.19 3.87 -21.25
CA LEU A 193 -0.35 3.57 -19.93
C LEU A 193 -0.17 4.78 -18.99
N MET A 194 1.05 5.29 -18.87
CA MET A 194 1.37 6.44 -18.02
C MET A 194 0.54 7.68 -18.38
N ARG A 195 0.36 7.98 -19.68
CA ARG A 195 -0.52 9.06 -20.14
C ARG A 195 -1.97 8.84 -19.72
N THR A 196 -2.47 7.61 -19.82
CA THR A 196 -3.84 7.26 -19.44
C THR A 196 -4.05 7.40 -17.93
N LEU A 197 -3.08 6.96 -17.12
CA LEU A 197 -3.13 7.10 -15.67
C LEU A 197 -3.05 8.57 -15.24
N ALA A 198 -2.15 9.35 -15.85
CA ALA A 198 -2.04 10.78 -15.60
C ALA A 198 -3.34 11.53 -15.95
N ALA A 199 -4.02 11.15 -17.05
CA ALA A 199 -5.29 11.73 -17.45
C ALA A 199 -6.45 11.38 -16.49
N ARG A 200 -6.36 10.28 -15.74
CA ARG A 200 -7.33 9.87 -14.73
C ARG A 200 -7.09 10.49 -13.37
N GLN A 201 -5.86 10.89 -13.09
CA GLN A 201 -5.54 11.49 -11.81
C GLN A 201 -6.37 12.77 -11.64
N PRO A 202 -7.19 12.87 -10.59
CA PRO A 202 -7.97 14.08 -10.36
C PRO A 202 -7.00 15.26 -10.24
N ALA A 203 -7.40 16.40 -10.81
CA ALA A 203 -6.64 17.63 -10.64
C ALA A 203 -6.39 17.85 -9.15
N ALA A 204 -5.17 18.26 -8.80
CA ALA A 204 -4.82 18.54 -7.42
C ALA A 204 -5.92 19.42 -6.80
N PRO A 205 -6.54 18.99 -5.68
CA PRO A 205 -7.62 19.76 -5.10
C PRO A 205 -7.10 21.17 -4.80
N ALA A 206 -7.92 22.17 -5.10
CA ALA A 206 -7.62 23.54 -4.71
C ALA A 206 -7.30 23.56 -3.20
N PRO A 207 -6.39 24.44 -2.74
CA PRO A 207 -6.08 24.56 -1.33
C PRO A 207 -7.39 24.71 -0.55
N ALA A 208 -7.66 23.76 0.35
CA ALA A 208 -8.93 23.73 1.05
C ALA A 208 -9.12 25.03 1.86
N PRO A 209 -10.34 25.58 1.92
CA PRO A 209 -10.63 26.81 2.65
C PRO A 209 -10.29 26.67 4.14
N GLU A 210 -10.09 27.80 4.80
CA GLU A 210 -9.92 27.82 6.26
C GLU A 210 -11.16 27.20 6.92
N PRO A 211 -10.98 26.35 7.95
CA PRO A 211 -12.10 25.72 8.65
C PRO A 211 -12.97 26.80 9.29
N THR A 212 -14.28 26.71 9.07
CA THR A 212 -15.22 27.64 9.71
C THR A 212 -15.38 27.29 11.20
N PRO A 213 -15.75 28.25 12.07
CA PRO A 213 -15.87 28.00 13.51
C PRO A 213 -16.81 26.86 13.90
N GLY A 214 -17.82 26.53 13.08
CA GLY A 214 -18.72 25.39 13.29
C GLY A 214 -18.14 24.03 12.90
N GLU A 215 -17.02 24.02 12.17
CA GLU A 215 -16.27 22.82 11.77
C GLU A 215 -15.11 22.51 12.73
N LEU A 216 -14.78 23.45 13.62
CA LEU A 216 -13.78 23.27 14.67
C LEU A 216 -14.32 22.32 15.74
N GLY A 217 -13.61 21.22 15.95
CA GLY A 217 -13.94 20.24 16.97
C GLY A 217 -12.90 19.12 17.02
N LEU A 218 -13.10 18.15 17.91
CA LEU A 218 -12.14 17.05 18.12
C LEU A 218 -12.30 15.88 17.13
N ARG A 219 -13.23 16.00 16.18
CA ARG A 219 -13.59 14.91 15.26
C ARG A 219 -12.44 14.55 14.31
N ALA A 220 -11.73 15.53 13.76
CA ALA A 220 -10.62 15.27 12.85
C ALA A 220 -9.45 14.55 13.55
N HIS A 221 -9.14 14.95 14.80
CA HIS A 221 -8.15 14.27 15.64
C HIS A 221 -8.55 12.82 15.91
N ARG A 222 -9.81 12.58 16.29
CA ARG A 222 -10.35 11.22 16.52
C ARG A 222 -10.25 10.35 15.27
N GLU A 223 -10.78 10.82 14.15
CA GLU A 223 -10.79 10.08 12.88
C GLU A 223 -9.35 9.75 12.41
N LEU A 224 -8.41 10.69 12.58
CA LEU A 224 -7.00 10.48 12.24
C LEU A 224 -6.36 9.40 13.12
N VAL A 225 -6.59 9.46 14.43
CA VAL A 225 -6.07 8.49 15.40
C VAL A 225 -6.65 7.10 15.16
N GLU A 226 -7.97 6.99 15.03
CA GLU A 226 -8.65 5.71 14.79
C GLU A 226 -8.15 5.05 13.52
N GLN A 227 -7.97 5.83 12.45
CA GLN A 227 -7.36 5.34 11.21
C GLN A 227 -5.89 4.92 11.43
N GLY A 228 -5.11 5.69 12.19
CA GLY A 228 -3.72 5.36 12.54
C GLY A 228 -3.61 4.03 13.27
N ILE A 229 -4.45 3.81 14.29
CA ILE A 229 -4.55 2.56 15.05
C ILE A 229 -4.93 1.41 14.11
N ALA A 230 -6.02 1.55 13.33
CA ALA A 230 -6.48 0.50 12.43
C ALA A 230 -5.39 0.05 11.44
N ARG A 231 -4.62 1.01 10.90
CA ARG A 231 -3.49 0.73 9.99
C ARG A 231 -2.36 -0.01 10.70
N ALA A 232 -1.93 0.47 11.87
CA ALA A 232 -0.84 -0.16 12.63
C ALA A 232 -1.21 -1.59 13.05
N THR A 233 -2.44 -1.79 13.53
CA THR A 233 -2.94 -3.11 13.92
C THR A 233 -3.04 -4.05 12.73
N ALA A 234 -3.53 -3.58 11.57
CA ALA A 234 -3.61 -4.39 10.36
C ALA A 234 -2.23 -4.85 9.86
N MET A 235 -1.25 -3.93 9.80
CA MET A 235 0.12 -4.27 9.41
C MET A 235 0.76 -5.26 10.39
N ALA A 236 0.61 -5.03 11.70
CA ALA A 236 1.15 -5.92 12.72
C ALA A 236 0.51 -7.32 12.67
N ALA A 237 -0.78 -7.42 12.33
CA ALA A 237 -1.45 -8.70 12.17
C ALA A 237 -0.90 -9.50 10.98
N GLN A 238 -0.58 -8.84 9.87
CA GLN A 238 0.02 -9.50 8.70
C GLN A 238 1.45 -9.97 8.95
N LEU A 239 2.27 -9.12 9.57
CA LEU A 239 3.63 -9.50 9.95
C LEU A 239 3.63 -10.71 10.90
N ARG A 240 2.71 -10.73 11.89
CA ARG A 240 2.53 -11.90 12.78
C ARG A 240 2.06 -13.16 12.03
N ALA A 241 1.33 -13.00 10.93
CA ALA A 241 0.90 -14.09 10.07
C ALA A 241 2.00 -14.53 9.07
N GLY A 242 3.20 -13.93 9.12
CA GLY A 242 4.28 -14.21 8.17
C GLY A 242 4.01 -13.72 6.75
N ARG A 243 3.06 -12.79 6.59
CA ARG A 243 2.67 -12.23 5.28
C ARG A 243 3.38 -10.91 5.03
N SER A 244 3.49 -10.55 3.75
CA SER A 244 3.93 -9.23 3.32
C SER A 244 3.06 -8.12 3.95
N ALA A 245 3.71 -7.10 4.51
CA ALA A 245 3.01 -5.99 5.15
C ALA A 245 2.29 -5.12 4.11
N ARG A 246 0.97 -5.25 4.05
CA ARG A 246 0.09 -4.68 3.04
C ARG A 246 -1.13 -4.05 3.68
N LEU A 247 -1.34 -2.75 3.53
CA LEU A 247 -2.53 -2.13 4.13
C LEU A 247 -3.83 -2.68 3.52
N PRO A 248 -4.89 -2.92 4.31
CA PRO A 248 -6.23 -3.18 3.78
C PRO A 248 -6.68 -2.08 2.81
N ARG A 249 -7.39 -2.40 1.72
CA ARG A 249 -7.71 -1.44 0.65
C ARG A 249 -8.49 -0.24 1.15
N HIS A 250 -9.47 -0.48 2.02
CA HIS A 250 -10.26 0.59 2.66
C HIS A 250 -9.43 1.54 3.56
N LEU A 251 -8.19 1.15 3.91
CA LEU A 251 -7.24 1.99 4.66
C LEU A 251 -6.16 2.64 3.75
N ARG A 252 -6.14 2.28 2.46
CA ARG A 252 -5.30 2.92 1.42
C ARG A 252 -6.03 4.14 0.86
N GLY A 253 -5.28 5.19 0.52
CA GLY A 253 -5.84 6.39 -0.12
C GLY A 253 -5.15 7.70 0.26
N GLU A 254 -5.33 8.70 -0.61
CA GLU A 254 -4.89 10.10 -0.44
C GLU A 254 -5.53 10.79 0.77
N ASP A 255 -6.61 10.20 1.28
CA ASP A 255 -7.29 10.59 2.52
C ASP A 255 -6.37 10.81 3.70
N ARG A 256 -5.25 10.06 3.82
CA ARG A 256 -4.34 10.23 4.96
C ARG A 256 -3.71 11.62 4.98
N ARG A 257 -3.18 12.09 3.85
CA ARG A 257 -2.52 13.39 3.78
C ARG A 257 -3.53 14.50 4.03
N ILE A 258 -4.70 14.40 3.38
CA ILE A 258 -5.78 15.38 3.53
C ILE A 258 -6.28 15.44 4.98
N ARG A 259 -6.51 14.28 5.61
CA ARG A 259 -6.91 14.19 7.03
C ARG A 259 -5.83 14.75 7.95
N TRP A 260 -4.56 14.41 7.70
CA TRP A 260 -3.44 14.95 8.46
C TRP A 260 -3.38 16.48 8.38
N GLU A 261 -3.36 17.04 7.17
CA GLU A 261 -3.35 18.49 6.95
C GLU A 261 -4.58 19.18 7.56
N SER A 262 -5.75 18.54 7.49
CA SER A 262 -6.96 19.02 8.17
C SER A 262 -6.80 19.05 9.69
N THR A 263 -6.30 17.97 10.29
CA THR A 263 -6.09 17.87 11.74
C THR A 263 -5.02 18.86 12.22
N VAL A 264 -3.91 19.02 11.49
CA VAL A 264 -2.89 20.04 11.80
C VAL A 264 -3.47 21.44 11.77
N ARG A 265 -4.28 21.79 10.75
CA ARG A 265 -4.95 23.09 10.73
C ARG A 265 -5.92 23.26 11.89
N GLN A 266 -6.73 22.25 12.22
CA GLN A 266 -7.62 22.33 13.38
C GLN A 266 -6.85 22.50 14.69
N GLN A 267 -5.72 21.82 14.83
CA GLN A 267 -4.83 21.96 15.98
C GLN A 267 -4.29 23.40 16.10
N MET A 268 -3.80 23.99 15.00
CA MET A 268 -3.37 25.40 14.99
C MET A 268 -4.45 26.34 15.51
N TRP A 269 -5.71 26.14 15.09
CA TRP A 269 -6.84 26.98 15.52
C TRP A 269 -7.25 26.75 16.97
N LEU A 270 -7.33 25.48 17.40
CA LEU A 270 -7.82 25.14 18.74
C LEU A 270 -6.80 25.44 19.85
N ALA A 271 -5.52 25.22 19.58
CA ALA A 271 -4.42 25.39 20.53
C ALA A 271 -3.66 26.72 20.36
N SER A 272 -3.98 27.51 19.31
CA SER A 272 -3.22 28.71 18.92
C SER A 272 -1.74 28.42 18.63
N GLU A 273 -1.46 27.23 18.09
CA GLU A 273 -0.12 26.74 17.76
C GLU A 273 0.30 27.17 16.35
N THR A 274 1.62 27.29 16.15
CA THR A 274 2.19 27.37 14.80
C THR A 274 2.01 26.06 14.05
N GLN A 275 2.19 26.07 12.72
CA GLN A 275 2.07 24.86 11.91
C GLN A 275 3.05 23.77 12.36
N ASP A 276 4.30 24.13 12.69
CA ASP A 276 5.33 23.17 13.11
C ASP A 276 4.99 22.57 14.49
N GLU A 277 4.51 23.39 15.43
CA GLU A 277 4.05 22.93 16.75
C GLU A 277 2.85 21.98 16.61
N ALA A 278 1.86 22.36 15.80
CA ALA A 278 0.68 21.56 15.54
C ALA A 278 1.02 20.21 14.87
N ASP A 279 1.94 20.20 13.91
CA ASP A 279 2.41 18.97 13.26
C ASP A 279 3.12 18.04 14.25
N VAL A 280 3.97 18.59 15.13
CA VAL A 280 4.62 17.83 16.21
C VAL A 280 3.61 17.28 17.21
N ALA A 281 2.63 18.07 17.63
CA ALA A 281 1.58 17.66 18.56
C ALA A 281 0.74 16.51 17.97
N VAL A 282 0.27 16.66 16.73
CA VAL A 282 -0.50 15.62 16.02
C VAL A 282 0.34 14.36 15.80
N THR A 283 1.62 14.51 15.46
CA THR A 283 2.57 13.38 15.35
C THR A 283 2.72 12.63 16.66
N SER A 284 2.96 13.36 17.75
CA SER A 284 3.09 12.78 19.09
C SER A 284 1.82 12.02 19.47
N MET A 285 0.64 12.60 19.25
CA MET A 285 -0.66 11.97 19.52
C MET A 285 -0.87 10.66 18.74
N VAL A 286 -0.63 10.67 17.43
CA VAL A 286 -0.82 9.47 16.59
C VAL A 286 0.17 8.37 17.00
N ASN A 287 1.43 8.73 17.29
CA ASN A 287 2.43 7.78 17.76
C ASN A 287 2.12 7.24 19.17
N HIS A 288 1.58 8.08 20.06
CA HIS A 288 1.17 7.68 21.41
C HIS A 288 0.18 6.54 21.37
N LEU A 289 -0.90 6.73 20.62
CA LEU A 289 -2.00 5.78 20.53
C LEU A 289 -1.68 4.61 19.62
N GLY A 290 -0.91 4.82 18.55
CA GLY A 290 -0.40 3.74 17.70
C GLY A 290 0.52 2.80 18.49
N ARG A 291 1.42 3.34 19.32
CA ARG A 291 2.25 2.54 20.21
C ARG A 291 1.41 1.85 21.27
N LEU A 292 0.41 2.52 21.86
CA LEU A 292 -0.45 1.90 22.87
C LEU A 292 -1.19 0.68 22.28
N ALA A 293 -1.75 0.83 21.07
CA ALA A 293 -2.43 -0.24 20.35
C ALA A 293 -1.56 -1.47 20.11
N HIS A 294 -0.24 -1.28 20.02
CA HIS A 294 0.71 -2.37 19.85
C HIS A 294 0.88 -3.19 21.13
N HIS A 295 0.81 -2.55 22.30
CA HIS A 295 1.06 -3.20 23.58
C HIS A 295 -0.19 -3.74 24.28
N VAL A 296 -1.38 -3.21 23.96
CA VAL A 296 -2.62 -3.58 24.65
C VAL A 296 -3.74 -3.94 23.68
N ASP A 297 -4.49 -4.99 24.00
CA ASP A 297 -5.62 -5.48 23.21
C ASP A 297 -6.90 -4.64 23.41
N TRP A 298 -7.06 -4.06 24.60
CA TRP A 298 -8.26 -3.32 24.97
C TRP A 298 -8.41 -1.98 24.25
N LEU A 299 -7.38 -1.43 23.58
CA LEU A 299 -7.51 -0.11 22.94
C LEU A 299 -8.45 -0.13 21.73
N THR A 300 -8.59 -1.26 21.03
CA THR A 300 -9.35 -1.33 19.78
C THR A 300 -10.72 -1.97 20.02
N GLY A 301 -11.80 -1.29 19.59
CA GLY A 301 -13.16 -1.86 19.60
C GLY A 301 -13.82 -1.97 20.98
N THR A 302 -13.27 -1.33 22.02
CA THR A 302 -13.84 -1.31 23.38
C THR A 302 -14.27 0.09 23.81
N ALA A 303 -15.10 0.17 24.85
CA ALA A 303 -15.51 1.46 25.42
C ALA A 303 -14.35 2.18 26.14
N GLU A 304 -13.44 1.41 26.74
CA GLU A 304 -12.22 1.88 27.38
C GLU A 304 -11.27 2.48 26.35
N GLY A 305 -11.12 1.82 25.20
CA GLY A 305 -10.32 2.29 24.09
C GLY A 305 -10.81 3.62 23.52
N ALA A 306 -12.10 3.72 23.24
CA ALA A 306 -12.72 4.97 22.80
C ALA A 306 -12.51 6.11 23.82
N ALA A 307 -12.60 5.81 25.12
CA ALA A 307 -12.34 6.79 26.16
C ALA A 307 -10.87 7.22 26.22
N ALA A 308 -9.92 6.31 26.00
CA ALA A 308 -8.49 6.64 25.98
C ALA A 308 -8.15 7.57 24.82
N VAL A 309 -8.73 7.33 23.63
CA VAL A 309 -8.63 8.23 22.47
C VAL A 309 -9.13 9.63 22.83
N GLU A 310 -10.32 9.75 23.43
CA GLU A 310 -10.87 11.06 23.85
C GLU A 310 -9.98 11.79 24.85
N GLU A 311 -9.35 11.06 25.77
CA GLU A 311 -8.49 11.63 26.79
C GLU A 311 -7.18 12.17 26.19
N VAL A 312 -6.54 11.41 25.28
CA VAL A 312 -5.32 11.87 24.58
C VAL A 312 -5.62 13.05 23.66
N VAL A 313 -6.71 13.00 22.90
CA VAL A 313 -7.10 14.10 22.00
C VAL A 313 -7.34 15.37 22.81
N ARG A 314 -8.08 15.29 23.93
CA ARG A 314 -8.34 16.45 24.80
C ARG A 314 -7.06 16.99 25.44
N TYR A 315 -6.14 16.11 25.86
CA TYR A 315 -4.85 16.53 26.38
C TYR A 315 -4.01 17.26 25.31
N THR A 316 -3.94 16.70 24.11
CA THR A 316 -3.17 17.26 22.98
C THR A 316 -3.71 18.63 22.55
N VAL A 317 -5.03 18.79 22.50
CA VAL A 317 -5.65 20.02 22.00
C VAL A 317 -5.67 21.15 23.04
N PHE A 318 -5.91 20.82 24.31
CA PHE A 318 -6.19 21.83 25.33
C PHE A 318 -5.18 21.87 26.49
N ALA A 319 -4.17 20.98 26.49
CA ALA A 319 -3.29 20.75 27.64
C ALA A 319 -4.06 20.59 28.97
N SER A 320 -5.27 20.00 28.89
CA SER A 320 -6.21 19.93 30.01
C SER A 320 -5.77 18.94 31.08
N GLU A 321 -6.18 19.18 32.32
CA GLU A 321 -6.15 18.15 33.36
C GLU A 321 -7.18 17.06 33.01
N VAL A 322 -6.69 15.99 32.40
CA VAL A 322 -7.46 14.79 32.09
C VAL A 322 -7.19 13.71 33.13
N PRO A 323 -8.16 12.84 33.46
CA PRO A 323 -7.91 11.68 34.32
C PRO A 323 -6.70 10.83 33.92
N SER A 324 -6.39 10.75 32.63
CA SER A 324 -5.20 10.04 32.12
C SER A 324 -3.86 10.82 32.25
N LEU A 325 -3.82 11.96 32.92
CA LEU A 325 -2.63 12.85 33.00
C LEU A 325 -1.32 12.13 33.39
N PRO A 326 -1.30 11.16 34.33
CA PRO A 326 -0.08 10.40 34.61
C PRO A 326 0.47 9.67 33.38
N ALA A 327 -0.40 9.11 32.53
CA ALA A 327 -0.03 8.44 31.30
C ALA A 327 0.46 9.42 30.23
N GLN A 328 -0.15 10.61 30.14
CA GLN A 328 0.27 11.67 29.21
C GLN A 328 1.69 12.15 29.52
N ARG A 329 2.00 12.43 30.79
CA ARG A 329 3.36 12.84 31.23
C ARG A 329 4.40 11.73 31.07
N ALA A 330 3.98 10.48 31.24
CA ALA A 330 4.86 9.34 30.98
C ALA A 330 5.20 9.24 29.49
N TRP A 331 4.22 9.48 28.61
CA TRP A 331 4.43 9.55 27.17
C TRP A 331 5.35 10.70 26.74
N GLU A 332 5.17 11.91 27.26
CA GLU A 332 6.05 13.05 26.93
C GLU A 332 7.52 12.75 27.22
N ARG A 333 7.81 12.10 28.36
CA ARG A 333 9.16 11.65 28.70
C ARG A 333 9.69 10.59 27.76
N LEU A 334 8.82 9.65 27.35
CA LEU A 334 9.17 8.62 26.37
C LEU A 334 9.47 9.23 24.99
N TRP A 335 8.62 10.16 24.55
CA TRP A 335 8.70 10.85 23.26
C TRP A 335 9.93 11.75 23.15
N ALA A 336 10.24 12.51 24.20
CA ALA A 336 11.42 13.37 24.26
C ALA A 336 12.75 12.59 24.20
N GLY A 337 12.74 11.28 24.50
CA GLY A 337 13.93 10.44 24.55
C GLY A 337 14.40 9.86 23.21
N GLY A 338 13.70 10.08 22.09
CA GLY A 338 14.23 9.86 20.72
C GLY A 338 14.57 8.42 20.25
N THR A 339 14.43 7.37 21.08
CA THR A 339 14.77 5.92 20.85
C THR A 339 16.27 5.58 20.62
N PRO A 340 16.78 4.34 20.89
CA PRO A 340 16.25 3.20 21.66
C PRO A 340 17.19 2.76 22.81
N GLU A 341 17.85 3.69 23.52
CA GLU A 341 18.53 3.40 24.79
C GLU A 341 17.86 4.17 25.92
N LEU A 342 16.53 4.05 26.00
CA LEU A 342 15.80 4.58 27.14
C LEU A 342 16.05 3.69 28.36
N PRO A 343 16.16 4.24 29.57
CA PRO A 343 16.16 3.45 30.79
C PRO A 343 14.93 2.55 30.76
N SER A 344 15.11 1.25 31.02
CA SER A 344 14.13 0.17 30.88
C SER A 344 12.80 0.34 31.66
N GLY A 345 12.51 1.50 32.22
CA GLY A 345 11.31 1.80 32.99
C GLY A 345 10.41 2.92 32.44
N THR A 346 10.78 3.67 31.39
CA THR A 346 9.89 4.74 30.87
C THR A 346 8.67 4.20 30.14
N GLU A 347 8.84 3.13 29.38
CA GLU A 347 7.75 2.44 28.69
C GLU A 347 6.85 1.70 29.69
N ASP A 348 7.43 0.98 30.64
CA ASP A 348 6.69 0.29 31.71
C ASP A 348 5.88 1.27 32.57
N ALA A 349 6.46 2.42 32.92
CA ALA A 349 5.75 3.45 33.68
C ALA A 349 4.57 4.03 32.88
N TRP A 350 4.74 4.19 31.56
CA TRP A 350 3.69 4.65 30.68
C TRP A 350 2.55 3.64 30.54
N LEU A 351 2.86 2.36 30.30
CA LEU A 351 1.85 1.29 30.22
C LEU A 351 1.14 1.09 31.56
N THR A 352 1.87 1.14 32.68
CA THR A 352 1.30 1.04 34.04
C THR A 352 0.33 2.18 34.32
N ALA A 353 0.65 3.40 33.90
CA ALA A 353 -0.24 4.55 34.09
C ALA A 353 -1.56 4.41 33.31
N TRP A 354 -1.51 3.87 32.08
CA TRP A 354 -2.71 3.58 31.30
C TRP A 354 -3.55 2.47 31.93
N GLU A 355 -2.91 1.41 32.43
CA GLU A 355 -3.60 0.31 33.10
C GLU A 355 -4.29 0.78 34.39
N GLN A 356 -3.61 1.61 35.20
CA GLN A 356 -4.19 2.20 36.41
C GLN A 356 -5.41 3.07 36.09
N TRP A 357 -5.31 3.94 35.07
CA TRP A 357 -6.44 4.75 34.59
C TRP A 357 -7.63 3.88 34.18
N ARG A 358 -7.38 2.77 33.46
CA ARG A 358 -8.41 1.83 33.03
C ARG A 358 -9.15 1.21 34.22
N ILE A 359 -8.39 0.72 35.20
CA ILE A 359 -8.94 0.09 36.42
C ILE A 359 -9.80 1.09 37.20
N GLU A 360 -9.29 2.30 37.44
CA GLU A 360 -10.01 3.33 38.19
C GLU A 360 -11.32 3.71 37.49
N ARG A 361 -11.32 3.84 36.17
CA ARG A 361 -12.51 4.18 35.38
C ARG A 361 -13.59 3.10 35.50
N THR A 362 -13.21 1.83 35.38
CA THR A 362 -14.16 0.70 35.51
C THR A 362 -14.77 0.65 36.92
N GLN A 363 -13.97 0.90 37.95
CA GLN A 363 -14.47 0.95 39.34
C GLN A 363 -15.45 2.10 39.60
N HIS A 364 -15.21 3.28 39.02
CA HIS A 364 -16.12 4.42 39.14
C HIS A 364 -17.44 4.20 38.40
N ARG A 365 -17.43 3.46 37.28
CA ARG A 365 -18.64 3.13 36.52
C ARG A 365 -19.52 2.11 37.25
N SER A 366 -18.93 1.14 37.94
CA SER A 366 -19.67 0.12 38.71
C SER A 366 -20.32 0.66 40.00
N ARG A 367 -19.99 1.90 40.41
CA ARG A 367 -20.55 2.56 41.61
C ARG A 367 -21.70 3.53 41.30
N ARG A 368 -21.99 3.78 40.03
CA ARG A 368 -23.14 4.58 39.56
C ARG A 368 -24.18 3.64 38.98
#